data_AF-A0A917PNB5-F1
#
_entry.id   AF-A0A917PNB5-F1
#
_cell.length_a   1.000
_cell.length_b   1.000
_cell.length_c   1.000
_cell.angle_alpha   90.00
_cell.angle_beta   90.00
_cell.angle_gamma   90.00
#
_symmetry.space_group_name_H-M   'P 1'
#
loop_
_entity.id
_entity.type
_entity.pdbx_description
1 polymer ?
#
loop_
_entity_poly.entity_id
_entity_poly.type
_entity_poly.pdbx_seq_one_letter_code
_entity_poly.pdbx_strand_id
1 'polypeptide(L)'
;MARSASRSPARPVSYRDAYAALTRIATELEHSEPDLDRVLPLIEEAQAAYAVCRGRIEALQAALGEEALAPQDDPDEDTDEQD
;
A
#
# COMPACT_ATOMS: atom_id res chain seq x y z
N MET A 1 35.66 -17.30 -22.07
CA MET A 1 34.37 -16.78 -22.57
C MET A 1 33.46 -16.55 -21.37
N ALA A 2 33.25 -15.31 -20.93
CA ALA A 2 32.33 -14.97 -19.85
C ALA A 2 30.96 -14.66 -20.45
N ARG A 3 29.93 -15.44 -20.11
CA ARG A 3 28.55 -15.12 -20.46
C ARG A 3 28.05 -14.05 -19.51
N SER A 4 27.98 -12.81 -19.98
CA SER A 4 27.23 -11.75 -19.31
C SER A 4 25.75 -12.13 -19.31
N ALA A 5 25.23 -12.51 -18.14
CA ALA A 5 23.80 -12.64 -17.95
C ALA A 5 23.19 -11.24 -17.94
N SER A 6 22.49 -10.89 -19.02
CA SER A 6 21.63 -9.70 -19.04
C SER A 6 20.59 -9.85 -17.93
N ARG A 7 20.76 -9.14 -16.81
CA ARG A 7 19.71 -9.03 -15.80
C ARG A 7 18.53 -8.34 -16.47
N SER A 8 17.48 -9.09 -16.79
CA SER A 8 16.21 -8.52 -17.24
C SER A 8 15.76 -7.47 -16.21
N PRO A 9 15.22 -6.33 -16.64
CA PRO A 9 14.72 -5.34 -15.69
C PRO A 9 13.67 -6.00 -14.80
N ALA A 10 13.80 -5.83 -13.49
CA ALA A 10 12.83 -6.33 -12.53
C ALA A 10 11.44 -5.78 -12.92
N ARG A 11 10.45 -6.67 -13.02
CA ARG A 11 9.08 -6.29 -13.36
C ARG A 11 8.57 -5.29 -12.30
N PRO A 12 7.89 -4.20 -12.69
CA PRO A 12 7.39 -3.23 -11.72
C PRO A 12 6.39 -3.89 -10.77
N VAL A 13 6.49 -3.57 -9.49
CA VAL A 13 5.62 -4.07 -8.44
C VAL A 13 4.16 -3.68 -8.75
N SER A 14 3.25 -4.64 -8.57
CA SER A 14 1.81 -4.41 -8.79
C SER A 14 1.17 -3.75 -7.56
N TYR A 15 0.02 -3.08 -7.75
CA TYR A 15 -0.77 -2.55 -6.63
C TYR A 15 -1.08 -3.64 -5.60
N ARG A 16 -1.50 -4.82 -6.08
CA ARG A 16 -1.85 -5.96 -5.22
C ARG A 16 -0.67 -6.41 -4.36
N ASP A 17 0.52 -6.52 -4.95
CA ASP A 17 1.70 -6.99 -4.21
C ASP A 17 2.17 -5.95 -3.19
N ALA A 18 2.12 -4.65 -3.55
CA ALA A 18 2.45 -3.56 -2.63
C ALA A 18 1.44 -3.46 -1.48
N TYR A 19 0.15 -3.62 -1.76
CA TYR A 19 -0.89 -3.64 -0.73
C TYR A 19 -0.73 -4.84 0.20
N ALA A 20 -0.44 -6.03 -0.33
CA ALA A 20 -0.17 -7.21 0.50
C ALA A 20 1.05 -7.01 1.43
N ALA A 21 2.11 -6.33 0.94
CA ALA A 21 3.24 -5.96 1.78
C ALA A 21 2.84 -4.99 2.90
N LEU A 22 2.03 -3.96 2.60
CA LEU A 22 1.50 -3.05 3.62
C LEU A 22 0.69 -3.78 4.69
N THR A 23 -0.24 -4.66 4.29
CA THR A 23 -1.05 -5.43 5.24
C THR A 23 -0.18 -6.29 6.14
N ARG A 24 0.81 -7.00 5.57
CA ARG A 24 1.77 -7.81 6.34
C ARG A 24 2.51 -6.97 7.37
N ILE A 25 3.04 -5.81 6.98
CA ILE A 25 3.80 -4.92 7.85
C ILE A 25 2.92 -4.35 8.96
N ALA A 26 1.70 -3.93 8.63
CA ALA A 26 0.73 -3.44 9.62
C ALA A 26 0.46 -4.53 10.68
N THR A 27 0.17 -5.76 10.24
CA THR A 27 0.00 -6.90 11.15
C THR A 27 1.24 -7.11 12.01
N GLU A 28 2.45 -7.03 11.45
CA GLU A 28 3.70 -7.18 12.20
C GLU A 28 3.88 -6.09 13.28
N LEU A 29 3.57 -4.83 12.95
CA LEU A 29 3.69 -3.70 13.88
C LEU A 29 2.58 -3.65 14.94
N GLU A 30 1.41 -4.23 14.67
CA GLU A 30 0.27 -4.32 15.61
C GLU A 30 0.49 -5.37 16.72
N HIS A 31 1.52 -6.21 16.62
CA HIS A 31 1.86 -7.13 17.70
C HIS A 31 2.18 -6.35 18.99
N SER A 32 1.77 -6.88 20.14
CA SER A 32 1.92 -6.21 21.43
C SER A 32 3.38 -5.94 21.84
N GLU A 33 4.33 -6.70 21.29
CA GLU A 33 5.78 -6.50 21.50
C GLU A 33 6.51 -6.62 20.15
N PRO A 34 6.50 -5.55 19.32
CA PRO A 34 7.22 -5.55 18.06
C PRO A 34 8.72 -5.43 18.32
N ASP A 35 9.53 -6.12 17.51
CA ASP A 35 10.99 -6.03 17.58
C ASP A 35 11.45 -4.60 17.21
N LEU A 36 11.93 -3.84 18.21
CA LEU A 36 12.32 -2.44 18.06
C LEU A 36 13.40 -2.24 16.98
N ASP A 37 14.31 -3.21 16.82
CA ASP A 37 15.37 -3.14 15.80
C ASP A 37 14.80 -3.30 14.38
N ARG A 38 13.57 -3.80 14.25
CA ARG A 38 12.88 -4.04 12.99
C ARG A 38 11.84 -2.98 12.66
N VAL A 39 11.41 -2.17 13.64
CA VAL A 39 10.40 -1.12 13.44
C VAL A 39 10.80 -0.14 12.33
N LEU A 40 12.02 0.41 12.39
CA LEU A 40 12.47 1.38 11.39
C LEU A 40 12.55 0.75 9.98
N PRO A 41 13.19 -0.42 9.79
CA PRO A 41 13.16 -1.15 8.51
C PRO A 41 11.74 -1.42 7.98
N LEU A 42 10.81 -1.82 8.84
CA LEU A 42 9.42 -2.07 8.46
C LEU A 42 8.71 -0.79 8.00
N ILE A 43 8.96 0.33 8.66
CA ILE A 43 8.41 1.63 8.27
C ILE A 43 8.95 2.08 6.91
N GLU A 44 10.25 1.90 6.64
CA GLU A 44 10.85 2.21 5.35
C GLU A 44 10.27 1.35 4.22
N GLU A 45 10.11 0.04 4.47
CA GLU A 45 9.45 -0.88 3.55
C GLU A 45 7.98 -0.47 3.29
N ALA A 46 7.26 -0.09 4.35
CA ALA A 46 5.88 0.38 4.25
C ALA A 46 5.78 1.66 3.44
N GLN A 47 6.67 2.64 3.64
CA GLN A 47 6.69 3.86 2.83
C GLN A 47 6.91 3.57 1.34
N ALA A 48 7.81 2.63 1.01
CA ALA A 48 8.05 2.21 -0.36
C ALA A 48 6.82 1.52 -0.98
N ALA A 49 6.19 0.60 -0.24
CA ALA A 49 4.97 -0.06 -0.69
C ALA A 49 3.81 0.93 -0.85
N TYR A 50 3.64 1.87 0.08
CA TYR A 50 2.66 2.94 0.02
C TYR A 50 2.84 3.83 -1.20
N ALA A 51 4.08 4.22 -1.53
CA ALA A 51 4.35 5.04 -2.72
C ALA A 51 3.90 4.33 -4.01
N VAL A 52 4.06 3.00 -4.10
CA VAL A 52 3.54 2.22 -5.23
C VAL A 52 2.01 2.24 -5.24
N CYS A 53 1.36 1.99 -4.11
CA CYS A 53 -0.10 2.03 -4.01
C CYS A 53 -0.65 3.39 -4.43
N ARG A 54 -0.10 4.46 -3.87
CA ARG A 54 -0.52 5.84 -4.15
C ARG A 54 -0.34 6.19 -5.62
N GLY A 55 0.82 5.90 -6.22
CA GLY A 55 1.07 6.20 -7.62
C GLY A 55 0.12 5.46 -8.58
N ARG A 56 -0.35 4.25 -8.22
CA ARG A 56 -1.35 3.53 -9.01
C ARG A 56 -2.74 4.13 -8.88
N ILE A 57 -3.11 4.60 -7.70
CA ILE A 57 -4.36 5.32 -7.45
C ILE A 57 -4.36 6.65 -8.20
N GLU A 58 -3.29 7.43 -8.11
CA GLU A 58 -3.12 8.69 -8.84
C GLU A 58 -3.23 8.47 -10.36
N ALA A 59 -2.62 7.42 -10.90
CA ALA A 59 -2.74 7.07 -12.31
C ALA A 59 -4.18 6.70 -12.72
N LEU A 60 -4.93 6.06 -11.82
CA LEU A 60 -6.34 5.73 -12.03
C LEU A 60 -7.21 6.98 -12.00
N GLN A 61 -6.99 7.88 -11.03
CA GLN A 61 -7.66 9.19 -10.94
C GLN A 61 -7.41 10.03 -12.19
N ALA A 62 -6.17 10.05 -12.69
CA ALA A 62 -5.84 10.76 -13.92
C ALA A 62 -6.56 10.18 -15.16
N ALA A 63 -6.85 8.87 -15.17
CA ALA A 63 -7.54 8.20 -16.26
C ALA A 63 -9.08 8.35 -16.20
N LEU A 64 -9.66 8.39 -15.00
CA LEU A 64 -11.11 8.41 -14.78
C LEU A 64 -11.67 9.80 -14.43
N GLY A 65 -10.81 10.75 -14.04
CA GLY A 65 -11.19 12.01 -13.40
C GLY A 65 -11.21 11.90 -11.87
N GLU A 66 -10.88 13.00 -11.17
CA GLU A 66 -10.79 13.03 -9.70
C GLU A 66 -12.13 12.71 -9.01
N GLU A 67 -13.25 13.17 -9.58
CA GLU A 67 -14.62 12.94 -9.08
C GLU A 67 -14.98 11.44 -9.01
N ALA A 68 -14.44 10.63 -9.94
CA ALA A 68 -14.75 9.21 -10.03
C ALA A 68 -14.19 8.38 -8.87
N LEU A 69 -13.26 8.95 -8.09
CA LEU A 69 -12.62 8.29 -6.95
C LEU A 69 -12.82 9.04 -5.63
N ALA A 70 -13.66 10.09 -5.61
CA ALA A 70 -13.99 10.80 -4.39
C ALA A 70 -14.68 9.85 -3.40
N PRO A 71 -14.32 9.89 -2.10
CA PRO A 71 -15.06 9.19 -1.07
C PRO A 71 -16.54 9.54 -1.22
N GLN A 72 -17.37 8.53 -1.46
CA GLN A 72 -18.80 8.72 -1.32
C GLN A 72 -19.02 8.74 0.19
N ASP A 73 -19.33 9.91 0.75
CA ASP A 73 -19.84 9.98 2.11
C ASP A 73 -21.12 9.13 2.11
N ASP A 74 -21.06 7.90 2.64
CA ASP A 74 -22.23 7.06 2.85
C ASP A 74 -22.99 7.67 4.05
N PRO A 75 -24.14 8.32 3.85
CA PRO A 75 -24.80 9.09 4.90
C PRO A 75 -25.54 8.20 5.94
N ASP A 76 -25.37 6.88 5.88
CA ASP A 76 -26.14 5.90 6.65
C ASP A 76 -25.40 5.34 7.90
N GLU A 77 -24.22 5.86 8.28
CA GLU A 77 -23.50 5.39 9.49
C GLU A 77 -23.96 6.02 10.83
N ASP A 78 -24.93 6.94 10.84
CA ASP A 78 -25.45 7.59 12.06
C ASP A 78 -26.94 7.28 12.34
N THR A 79 -27.33 6.01 12.39
CA THR A 79 -28.66 5.63 12.94
C THR A 79 -28.58 4.33 13.72
N ASP A 80 -28.01 4.36 14.92
CA ASP A 80 -28.31 3.39 16.00
C ASP A 80 -27.78 3.92 17.36
N GLU A 81 -28.31 5.05 17.83
CA GLU A 81 -28.22 5.40 19.26
C GLU A 81 -29.45 6.24 19.67
N GLN A 82 -30.53 5.53 20.02
CA GLN A 82 -31.62 6.07 20.83
C GLN A 82 -31.96 5.02 21.91
N ASP A 83 -31.33 5.18 23.09
CA ASP A 83 -31.80 4.63 24.36
C ASP A 83 -32.91 5.52 24.95
#